data_AF-A0A3D4DTC6-F1
#
_entry.id   AF-A0A3D4DTC6-F1
#
_cell.length_a   1.000
_cell.length_b   1.000
_cell.length_c   1.000
_cell.angle_alpha   90.00
_cell.angle_beta   90.00
_cell.angle_gamma   90.00
#
_symmetry.space_group_name_H-M   'P 1'
#
loop_
_entity.id
_entity.type
_entity.pdbx_description
1 polymer ?
#
loop_
_entity_poly.entity_id
_entity_poly.type
_entity_poly.pdbx_seq_one_letter_code
_entity_poly.pdbx_strand_id
1 'polypeptide(L)'
;GTEHDFEAGGYLATPFFGPGSGPATRLFGAGQSAGPAPARRVRHSRRDPAPGPAQDFDEDAWLPDVDSADDWLVGDYRYWVEGTPIRTAMAVEPRDGALHVFMPPIRCSDEYLDLVEAVEETAAAMNLPVRIESQEPPRDGNFNVIGVTTDPGGIEVNINLATNWQGLRDFNEALNVEARQSGLDSSIWMVDGRLRGSGGGNHIAVGGATAADSPFLRRPDLVGSIIRFWQRHPSLSYLFSGMVIGPTNQAPRSDKRPPDAVYEMEIARGELARVQATGQAMLWLCDRVLRHLLTDLTGNTYRAEICTDKMYSPDGPTGHLSLVEFHGFELPPHGQMSMARSLVMRALLAWVWDKPFTEPPVHWGKDLHDRFNLPHRCRADFNDVLDEFRGPHGFAFRPVWYGAQFEMRFGEIGHTTVGEGKLTLRNGIEPWLVLGEEATGGDTLRYVDSSFERGELEVEGDLSSHRVVTCTQVEVPLQKVGPETCVAGVRFRSCQPWSSLHPTIPAHAPLVFDAYDRGAERSGGGLKHLVTHAGGRADETRPINDLEAGSCRRVGFQKGQQTPFRCDPIKPRMTLWTAATLDLRFI
;
A
#
# COMPACT_ATOMS: atom_id res chain seq x y z
N GLY A 1 7.45 -56.04 14.48
CA GLY A 1 6.16 -55.65 13.88
C GLY A 1 6.05 -54.17 14.07
N THR A 2 6.36 -53.44 13.00
CA THR A 2 6.53 -51.99 12.96
C THR A 2 5.31 -51.38 12.29
N GLU A 3 4.60 -50.51 13.00
CA GLU A 3 3.65 -49.56 12.42
C GLU A 3 4.30 -48.18 12.40
N HIS A 4 4.24 -47.56 11.21
CA HIS A 4 4.76 -46.24 10.88
C HIS A 4 3.64 -45.22 11.01
N ASP A 5 3.83 -44.20 11.83
CA ASP A 5 3.03 -42.98 11.83
C ASP A 5 3.54 -42.00 10.77
N PHE A 6 2.59 -41.41 10.05
CA PHE A 6 2.79 -40.37 9.04
C PHE A 6 3.04 -39.01 9.70
N GLU A 7 4.20 -38.40 9.44
CA GLU A 7 4.44 -36.98 9.72
C GLU A 7 3.75 -36.09 8.67
N ALA A 8 2.86 -35.22 9.13
CA ALA A 8 2.26 -34.15 8.35
C ALA A 8 3.28 -33.01 8.15
N GLY A 9 3.60 -32.71 6.89
CA GLY A 9 4.46 -31.59 6.51
C GLY A 9 3.89 -30.25 6.96
N GLY A 10 4.73 -29.47 7.65
CA GLY A 10 4.40 -28.12 8.13
C GLY A 10 4.29 -27.12 6.99
N TYR A 11 3.12 -26.52 6.83
CA TYR A 11 2.92 -25.30 6.05
C TYR A 11 3.28 -24.08 6.91
N LEU A 12 4.14 -23.21 6.38
CA LEU A 12 4.57 -21.97 7.02
C LEU A 12 3.38 -20.99 7.16
N ALA A 13 2.89 -20.84 8.39
CA ALA A 13 2.07 -19.72 8.80
C ALA A 13 2.99 -18.54 9.15
N THR A 14 2.96 -17.46 8.36
CA THR A 14 3.55 -16.17 8.74
C THR A 14 2.51 -15.34 9.51
N PRO A 15 2.67 -15.11 10.83
CA PRO A 15 1.86 -14.14 11.56
C PRO A 15 2.25 -12.72 11.15
N PHE A 16 1.25 -11.84 11.03
CA PHE A 16 1.41 -10.44 10.65
C PHE A 16 1.65 -9.62 11.93
N PHE A 17 2.87 -9.12 12.13
CA PHE A 17 3.18 -8.22 13.25
C PHE A 17 2.96 -6.76 12.81
N GLY A 18 2.34 -5.94 13.67
CA GLY A 18 2.28 -4.50 13.46
C GLY A 18 3.68 -3.85 13.52
N PRO A 19 3.84 -2.62 12.99
CA PRO A 19 5.10 -1.89 13.10
C PRO A 19 5.44 -1.70 14.58
N GLY A 20 6.62 -2.17 15.01
CA GLY A 20 7.14 -1.99 16.37
C GLY A 20 7.08 -3.20 17.31
N SER A 21 6.62 -4.36 16.87
CA SER A 21 6.54 -5.57 17.72
C SER A 21 7.37 -6.72 17.15
N GLY A 22 8.68 -6.71 17.36
CA GLY A 22 9.56 -7.83 17.01
C GLY A 22 9.43 -9.01 17.99
N PRO A 23 9.52 -10.28 17.53
CA PRO A 23 9.47 -11.44 18.41
C PRO A 23 10.82 -11.64 19.10
N ALA A 24 10.99 -11.04 20.28
CA ALA A 24 12.09 -11.37 21.18
C ALA A 24 11.76 -12.64 21.98
N THR A 25 11.93 -13.83 21.40
CA THR A 25 12.27 -15.04 22.19
C THR A 25 12.64 -16.25 21.31
N ARG A 26 13.90 -16.70 21.38
CA ARG A 26 14.26 -18.08 21.79
C ARG A 26 15.78 -18.28 21.92
N LEU A 27 16.18 -18.49 23.18
CA LEU A 27 17.06 -19.55 23.69
C LEU A 27 18.06 -20.19 22.71
N PHE A 28 19.35 -19.90 22.91
CA PHE A 28 20.43 -20.84 22.60
C PHE A 28 21.42 -20.98 23.77
N GLY A 29 21.94 -22.19 23.91
CA GLY A 29 22.68 -22.79 25.01
C GLY A 29 23.79 -21.96 25.67
N ALA A 30 23.90 -22.15 26.99
CA ALA A 30 24.99 -21.68 27.83
C ALA A 30 26.34 -22.27 27.39
N GLY A 31 27.13 -21.49 26.66
CA GLY A 31 28.58 -21.60 26.62
C GLY A 31 29.16 -20.51 27.53
N GLN A 32 29.92 -20.88 28.56
CA GLN A 32 30.56 -19.96 29.48
C GLN A 32 31.50 -19.01 28.72
N SER A 33 31.09 -17.75 28.55
CA SER A 33 32.00 -16.64 28.24
C SER A 33 32.27 -15.88 29.54
N ALA A 34 33.52 -15.48 29.76
CA ALA A 34 33.92 -14.72 30.93
C ALA A 34 33.12 -13.41 30.98
N GLY A 35 32.43 -13.17 32.10
CA GLY A 35 31.57 -12.00 32.26
C GLY A 35 32.33 -10.67 32.11
N PRO A 36 31.64 -9.58 31.76
CA PRO A 36 32.26 -8.27 31.60
C PRO A 36 32.90 -7.81 32.91
N ALA A 37 34.07 -7.17 32.79
CA ALA A 37 34.72 -6.56 33.95
C ALA A 37 33.80 -5.48 34.56
N PRO A 38 33.74 -5.36 35.89
CA PRO A 38 32.88 -4.37 36.53
C PRO A 38 33.29 -2.95 36.12
N ALA A 39 32.29 -2.11 35.86
CA ALA A 39 32.47 -0.72 35.48
C ALA A 39 33.34 0.01 36.51
N ARG A 40 34.46 0.58 36.07
CA ARG A 40 35.39 1.32 36.91
C ARG A 40 35.14 2.82 36.76
N ARG A 41 34.78 3.50 37.85
CA ARG A 41 34.75 4.97 37.88
C ARG A 41 36.18 5.49 37.73
N VAL A 42 36.46 6.18 36.63
CA VAL A 42 37.73 6.87 36.41
C VAL A 42 37.54 8.33 36.81
N ARG A 43 38.35 8.81 37.77
CA ARG A 43 38.29 10.19 38.25
C ARG A 43 39.04 11.08 37.27
N HIS A 44 38.32 11.88 36.49
CA HIS A 44 38.92 12.89 35.62
C HIS A 44 39.41 14.07 36.48
N SER A 45 40.72 14.29 36.55
CA SER A 45 41.29 15.48 37.17
C SER A 45 41.29 16.62 36.15
N ARG A 46 40.54 17.69 36.41
CA ARG A 46 40.59 18.93 35.62
C ARG A 46 42.03 19.46 35.56
N ARG A 47 42.66 19.37 34.39
CA ARG A 47 43.76 20.24 33.96
C ARG A 47 43.51 20.65 32.50
N ASP A 48 42.70 21.73 32.38
CA ASP A 48 42.64 22.77 31.33
C ASP A 48 42.38 22.42 29.85
N PRO A 49 42.01 23.40 28.98
CA PRO A 49 41.22 24.63 29.16
C PRO A 49 40.16 24.81 28.04
N ALA A 50 38.89 25.07 28.37
CA ALA A 50 37.94 25.64 27.42
C ALA A 50 37.04 26.65 28.17
N PRO A 51 36.82 27.86 27.63
CA PRO A 51 36.08 28.91 28.32
C PRO A 51 34.61 28.51 28.42
N GLY A 52 34.07 28.47 29.64
CA GLY A 52 32.66 28.17 29.86
C GLY A 52 31.77 29.31 29.38
N PRO A 53 30.51 29.05 28.95
CA PRO A 53 29.53 30.10 28.94
C PRO A 53 29.16 30.43 30.39
N ALA A 54 29.15 31.73 30.68
CA ALA A 54 28.83 32.29 31.98
C ALA A 54 27.46 31.80 32.49
N GLN A 55 27.47 31.19 33.68
CA GLN A 55 26.37 31.27 34.64
C GLN A 55 27.01 31.44 36.02
N ASP A 56 26.94 32.66 36.55
CA ASP A 56 27.30 33.01 37.92
C ASP A 56 26.46 32.17 38.89
N PHE A 57 27.05 31.14 39.46
CA PHE A 57 26.57 30.56 40.70
C PHE A 57 27.61 30.83 41.78
N ASP A 58 27.14 31.29 42.93
CA ASP A 58 27.93 31.58 44.12
C ASP A 58 28.80 30.38 44.49
N GLU A 59 30.09 30.60 44.80
CA GLU A 59 31.09 29.54 45.02
C GLU A 59 30.73 28.60 46.18
N ASP A 60 29.74 28.98 47.00
CA ASP A 60 29.23 28.23 48.16
C ASP A 60 27.92 27.45 47.90
N ALA A 61 27.41 27.41 46.66
CA ALA A 61 26.20 26.65 46.32
C ALA A 61 26.49 25.14 46.17
N TRP A 62 26.45 24.41 47.29
CA TRP A 62 26.49 22.95 47.28
C TRP A 62 25.20 22.38 46.68
N LEU A 63 25.32 21.58 45.63
CA LEU A 63 24.25 20.64 45.26
C LEU A 63 24.04 19.68 46.44
N PRO A 64 22.79 19.36 46.83
CA PRO A 64 22.56 18.40 47.89
C PRO A 64 23.16 17.04 47.52
N ASP A 65 23.81 16.40 48.49
CA ASP A 65 24.28 15.02 48.36
C ASP A 65 23.07 14.13 48.08
N VAL A 66 23.03 13.57 46.87
CA VAL A 66 22.01 12.57 46.49
C VAL A 66 22.54 11.23 46.99
N ASP A 67 22.16 10.88 48.21
CA ASP A 67 22.49 9.61 48.82
C ASP A 67 21.80 8.46 48.07
N SER A 68 22.63 7.55 47.55
CA SER A 68 22.30 6.25 46.93
C SER A 68 21.57 6.29 45.57
N ALA A 69 22.00 5.39 44.69
CA ALA A 69 21.48 5.21 43.33
C ALA A 69 20.17 4.39 43.28
N ASP A 70 19.40 4.33 44.38
CA ASP A 70 18.17 3.52 44.50
C ASP A 70 16.87 4.35 44.51
N ASP A 71 16.98 5.66 44.27
CA ASP A 71 15.92 6.68 44.39
C ASP A 71 14.83 6.63 43.30
N TRP A 72 14.76 5.55 42.53
CA TRP A 72 13.78 5.30 41.45
C TRP A 72 12.65 4.35 41.90
N LEU A 73 12.77 3.72 43.08
CA LEU A 73 11.86 2.66 43.54
C LEU A 73 10.92 3.05 44.67
N VAL A 74 10.99 4.27 45.21
CA VAL A 74 10.04 4.74 46.23
C VAL A 74 9.23 5.88 45.63
N GLY A 75 7.95 5.58 45.40
CA GLY A 75 7.01 6.53 44.82
C GLY A 75 6.83 7.75 45.72
N ASP A 76 7.12 8.92 45.17
CA ASP A 76 6.32 10.11 45.37
C ASP A 76 6.54 11.04 44.16
N TYR A 77 5.43 11.60 43.68
CA TYR A 77 5.31 12.34 42.43
C TYR A 77 6.40 13.42 42.28
N ARG A 78 7.27 13.30 41.26
CA ARG A 78 8.22 14.35 40.89
C ARG A 78 7.48 15.44 40.12
N TYR A 79 7.28 16.58 40.75
CA TYR A 79 6.89 17.81 40.05
C TYR A 79 8.11 18.32 39.28
N TRP A 80 7.96 18.54 37.97
CA TRP A 80 8.95 19.27 37.19
C TRP A 80 8.93 20.74 37.62
N VAL A 81 10.01 21.22 38.22
CA VAL A 81 10.19 22.66 38.48
C VAL A 81 10.72 23.28 37.20
N GLU A 82 9.98 24.24 36.63
CA GLU A 82 10.41 25.02 35.49
C GLU A 82 11.81 25.61 35.74
N GLY A 83 12.78 25.31 34.86
CA GLY A 83 14.19 25.67 35.04
C GLY A 83 15.09 24.57 35.63
N THR A 84 14.56 23.38 35.95
CA THR A 84 15.40 22.22 36.34
C THR A 84 16.17 21.73 35.12
N PRO A 85 17.52 21.77 35.10
CA PRO A 85 18.28 21.31 33.96
C PRO A 85 18.08 19.80 33.79
N ILE A 86 17.60 19.40 32.60
CA ILE A 86 17.54 18.00 32.22
C ILE A 86 18.98 17.51 32.12
N ARG A 87 19.37 16.60 33.00
CA ARG A 87 20.67 15.93 32.90
C ARG A 87 20.64 15.01 31.69
N THR A 88 21.41 15.37 30.68
CA THR A 88 21.63 14.52 29.52
C THR A 88 22.91 13.71 29.71
N ALA A 89 22.96 12.51 29.14
CA ALA A 89 24.12 11.65 29.20
C ALA A 89 24.35 11.03 27.82
N MET A 90 25.61 11.01 27.40
CA MET A 90 26.08 10.25 26.26
C MET A 90 26.68 8.93 26.77
N ALA A 91 26.35 7.82 26.13
CA ALA A 91 26.95 6.53 26.42
C ALA A 91 27.77 6.06 25.20
N VAL A 92 28.96 5.52 25.44
CA VAL A 92 29.82 4.97 24.40
C VAL A 92 30.14 3.53 24.76
N GLU A 93 29.76 2.60 23.89
CA GLU A 93 29.91 1.16 24.11
C GLU A 93 30.63 0.51 22.92
N PRO A 94 31.73 -0.22 23.13
CA PRO A 94 32.31 -1.04 22.07
C PRO A 94 31.45 -2.30 21.86
N ARG A 95 30.87 -2.48 20.67
CA ARG A 95 30.15 -3.71 20.26
C ARG A 95 30.50 -4.08 18.83
N ASP A 96 30.62 -5.37 18.56
CA ASP A 96 30.84 -5.92 17.21
C ASP A 96 31.95 -5.23 16.40
N GLY A 97 33.02 -4.80 17.10
CA GLY A 97 34.18 -4.13 16.48
C GLY A 97 33.99 -2.64 16.16
N ALA A 98 32.89 -2.02 16.59
CA ALA A 98 32.63 -0.58 16.45
C ALA A 98 32.31 0.10 17.79
N LEU A 99 32.58 1.40 17.88
CA LEU A 99 32.08 2.23 18.98
C LEU A 99 30.65 2.64 18.68
N HIS A 100 29.72 2.26 19.54
CA HIS A 100 28.32 2.69 19.49
C HIS A 100 28.15 3.89 20.42
N VAL A 101 27.82 5.04 19.84
CA VAL A 101 27.64 6.30 20.57
C VAL A 101 26.16 6.60 20.65
N PHE A 102 25.59 6.44 21.84
CA PHE A 102 24.20 6.77 22.13
C PHE A 102 24.08 8.27 22.40
N MET A 103 23.46 8.99 21.45
CA MET A 103 23.34 10.44 21.48
C MET A 103 22.34 10.89 22.57
N PRO A 104 22.69 11.89 23.40
CA PRO A 104 21.74 12.52 24.30
C PRO A 104 20.71 13.37 23.54
N PRO A 105 19.56 13.70 24.15
CA PRO A 105 18.71 14.77 23.65
C PRO A 105 19.49 16.09 23.62
N ILE A 106 19.54 16.75 22.46
CA ILE A 106 20.17 18.06 22.26
C ILE A 106 19.09 19.11 21.95
N ARG A 107 19.36 20.39 22.23
CA ARG A 107 18.34 21.45 22.13
C ARG A 107 18.17 22.00 20.72
N CYS A 108 19.26 22.12 19.96
CA CYS A 108 19.21 22.59 18.57
C CYS A 108 20.15 21.80 17.67
N SER A 109 19.94 21.97 16.37
CA SER A 109 20.66 21.28 15.30
C SER A 109 22.15 21.59 15.24
N ASP A 110 22.53 22.85 15.46
CA ASP A 110 23.94 23.26 15.49
C ASP A 110 24.71 22.51 16.59
N GLU A 111 24.16 22.48 17.82
CA GLU A 111 24.76 21.73 18.94
C GLU A 111 24.82 20.22 18.67
N TYR A 112 23.87 19.67 17.89
CA TYR A 112 23.88 18.25 17.51
C TYR A 112 25.00 17.96 16.51
N LEU A 113 25.17 18.82 15.50
CA LEU A 113 26.26 18.70 14.51
C LEU A 113 27.63 18.84 15.17
N ASP A 114 27.81 19.79 16.08
CA ASP A 114 29.04 19.96 16.83
C ASP A 114 29.41 18.65 17.58
N LEU A 115 28.41 17.96 18.16
CA LEU A 115 28.63 16.69 18.84
C LEU A 115 28.94 15.54 17.87
N VAL A 116 28.27 15.48 16.72
CA VAL A 116 28.56 14.50 15.66
C VAL A 116 29.99 14.70 15.14
N GLU A 117 30.38 15.94 14.84
CA GLU A 117 31.73 16.27 14.38
C GLU A 117 32.78 15.86 15.41
N ALA A 118 32.57 16.17 16.70
CA ALA A 118 33.48 15.74 17.76
C ALA A 118 33.63 14.21 17.85
N VAL A 119 32.54 13.46 17.63
CA VAL A 119 32.56 11.99 17.58
C VAL A 119 33.31 11.49 16.36
N GLU A 120 33.05 12.05 15.18
CA GLU A 120 33.70 11.67 13.91
C GLU A 120 35.19 11.99 13.91
N GLU A 121 35.59 13.17 14.37
CA GLU A 121 37.00 13.57 14.49
C GLU A 121 37.76 12.62 15.45
N THR A 122 37.15 12.28 16.58
CA THR A 122 37.73 11.35 17.56
C THR A 122 37.87 9.95 16.95
N ALA A 123 36.82 9.45 16.29
CA ALA A 123 36.83 8.16 15.62
C ALA A 123 37.90 8.09 14.51
N ALA A 124 38.03 9.16 13.71
CA ALA A 124 39.04 9.27 12.65
C ALA A 124 40.47 9.33 13.23
N ALA A 125 40.70 10.13 14.26
CA ALA A 125 42.01 10.23 14.92
C ALA A 125 42.45 8.91 15.55
N MET A 126 41.49 8.11 16.04
CA MET A 126 41.75 6.80 16.63
C MET A 126 41.72 5.65 15.61
N ASN A 127 41.33 5.92 14.36
CA ASN A 127 41.09 4.93 13.32
C ASN A 127 40.13 3.81 13.78
N LEU A 128 39.04 4.20 14.43
CA LEU A 128 38.00 3.30 14.93
C LEU A 128 36.69 3.52 14.17
N PRO A 129 35.98 2.45 13.76
CA PRO A 129 34.65 2.60 13.19
C PRO A 129 33.66 3.01 14.29
N VAL A 130 32.73 3.89 13.95
CA VAL A 130 31.71 4.42 14.86
C VAL A 130 30.31 4.22 14.31
N ARG A 131 29.34 4.00 15.19
CA ARG A 131 27.91 3.97 14.89
C ARG A 131 27.19 4.91 15.85
N ILE A 132 26.43 5.85 15.29
CA ILE A 132 25.62 6.79 16.05
C ILE A 132 24.25 6.15 16.27
N GLU A 133 23.80 6.14 17.52
CA GLU A 133 22.53 5.54 17.94
C GLU A 133 21.71 6.57 18.74
N SER A 134 20.43 6.26 18.95
CA SER A 134 19.49 7.02 19.80
C SER A 134 18.89 8.27 19.16
N GLN A 135 18.73 9.34 19.94
CA GLN A 135 17.95 10.53 19.62
C GLN A 135 18.39 11.15 18.30
N GLU A 136 17.40 11.36 17.44
CA GLU A 136 17.53 12.13 16.21
C GLU A 136 17.89 13.58 16.52
N PRO A 137 18.51 14.31 15.58
CA PRO A 137 18.66 15.75 15.72
C PRO A 137 17.30 16.43 15.95
N PRO A 138 17.27 17.55 16.67
CA PRO A 138 16.08 18.39 16.75
C PRO A 138 15.54 18.73 15.36
N ARG A 139 14.20 18.84 15.23
CA ARG A 139 13.57 19.18 13.94
C ARG A 139 14.05 20.54 13.46
N ASP A 140 14.61 20.56 12.26
CA ASP A 140 15.14 21.76 11.60
C ASP A 140 14.93 21.66 10.09
N GLY A 141 14.49 22.76 9.47
CA GLY A 141 14.25 22.83 8.02
C GLY A 141 15.52 22.77 7.17
N ASN A 142 16.71 22.93 7.78
CA ASN A 142 17.99 22.78 7.13
C ASN A 142 18.43 21.31 7.00
N PHE A 143 17.78 20.39 7.72
CA PHE A 143 18.09 18.96 7.65
C PHE A 143 17.18 18.22 6.68
N ASN A 144 17.82 17.41 5.85
CA ASN A 144 17.16 16.37 5.09
C ASN A 144 17.21 15.07 5.90
N VAL A 145 16.06 14.48 6.18
CA VAL A 145 15.94 13.25 6.96
C VAL A 145 15.40 12.15 6.05
N ILE A 146 16.16 11.06 5.91
CA ILE A 146 15.68 9.82 5.30
C ILE A 146 15.40 8.84 6.43
N GLY A 147 14.12 8.49 6.62
CA GLY A 147 13.72 7.49 7.60
C GLY A 147 13.72 6.11 6.97
N VAL A 148 14.51 5.18 7.48
CA VAL A 148 14.53 3.77 7.03
C VAL A 148 14.01 2.89 8.14
N THR A 149 12.84 2.30 7.94
CA THR A 149 12.17 1.43 8.92
C THR A 149 12.12 0.01 8.38
N THR A 150 12.33 -0.98 9.25
CA THR A 150 12.16 -2.40 8.87
C THR A 150 10.70 -2.78 8.86
N ASP A 151 10.24 -3.35 7.75
CA ASP A 151 8.91 -3.93 7.61
C ASP A 151 9.00 -5.46 7.42
N PRO A 152 7.97 -6.24 7.79
CA PRO A 152 7.97 -7.67 7.53
C PRO A 152 8.16 -7.98 6.04
N GLY A 153 9.34 -8.51 5.68
CA GLY A 153 9.68 -8.85 4.30
C GLY A 153 10.19 -7.69 3.43
N GLY A 154 10.50 -6.53 4.02
CA GLY A 154 11.02 -5.38 3.28
C GLY A 154 11.55 -4.24 4.17
N ILE A 155 11.74 -3.07 3.57
CA ILE A 155 12.02 -1.82 4.29
C ILE A 155 11.08 -0.73 3.79
N GLU A 156 10.68 0.15 4.68
CA GLU A 156 9.99 1.40 4.35
C GLU A 156 11.01 2.53 4.34
N VAL A 157 11.04 3.33 3.28
CA VAL A 157 11.92 4.49 3.16
C VAL A 157 11.08 5.76 3.02
N ASN A 158 11.10 6.59 4.07
CA ASN A 158 10.50 7.91 4.08
C ASN A 158 11.51 8.92 3.54
N ILE A 159 11.16 9.60 2.44
CA ILE A 159 12.07 10.41 1.65
C ILE A 159 11.80 11.91 1.83
N ASN A 160 12.81 12.72 1.51
CA ASN A 160 12.74 14.18 1.60
C ASN A 160 11.74 14.80 0.62
N LEU A 161 11.36 16.05 0.91
CA LEU A 161 10.52 16.87 0.05
C LEU A 161 11.22 17.16 -1.29
N ALA A 162 10.61 16.71 -2.39
CA ALA A 162 10.98 17.15 -3.72
C ALA A 162 10.31 18.50 -4.03
N THR A 163 11.11 19.56 -4.20
CA THR A 163 10.58 20.93 -4.45
C THR A 163 10.19 21.18 -5.92
N ASN A 164 10.61 20.31 -6.83
CA ASN A 164 10.28 20.43 -8.25
C ASN A 164 10.27 19.05 -8.95
N TRP A 165 9.88 19.02 -10.23
CA TRP A 165 9.77 17.77 -11.00
C TRP A 165 11.11 17.05 -11.15
N GLN A 166 12.18 17.82 -11.38
CA GLN A 166 13.52 17.30 -11.58
C GLN A 166 14.00 16.59 -10.30
N GLY A 167 13.86 17.23 -9.14
CA GLY A 167 14.19 16.61 -7.85
C GLY A 167 13.38 15.35 -7.57
N LEU A 168 12.08 15.34 -7.87
CA LEU A 168 11.25 14.12 -7.69
C LEU A 168 11.74 12.97 -8.58
N ARG A 169 12.10 13.27 -9.83
CA ARG A 169 12.68 12.28 -10.76
C ARG A 169 14.00 11.74 -10.23
N ASP A 170 14.89 12.63 -9.80
CA ASP A 170 16.24 12.26 -9.38
C ASP A 170 16.20 11.42 -8.09
N PHE A 171 15.32 11.76 -7.14
CA PHE A 171 15.07 10.91 -5.97
C PHE A 171 14.51 9.54 -6.37
N ASN A 172 13.52 9.50 -7.26
CA ASN A 172 12.94 8.25 -7.69
C ASN A 172 13.98 7.35 -8.37
N GLU A 173 14.80 7.90 -9.26
CA GLU A 173 15.87 7.18 -9.93
C GLU A 173 16.93 6.68 -8.95
N ALA A 174 17.44 7.56 -8.08
CA ALA A 174 18.44 7.21 -7.07
C ALA A 174 17.94 6.07 -6.17
N LEU A 175 16.72 6.16 -5.63
CA LEU A 175 16.15 5.13 -4.76
C LEU A 175 16.03 3.77 -5.47
N ASN A 176 15.62 3.75 -6.74
CA ASN A 176 15.53 2.51 -7.51
C ASN A 176 16.92 1.90 -7.76
N VAL A 177 17.94 2.73 -8.04
CA VAL A 177 19.32 2.28 -8.25
C VAL A 177 19.92 1.74 -6.94
N GLU A 178 19.83 2.51 -5.85
CA GLU A 178 20.38 2.14 -4.54
C GLU A 178 19.70 0.89 -3.97
N ALA A 179 18.37 0.77 -4.10
CA ALA A 179 17.65 -0.43 -3.70
C ALA A 179 18.19 -1.67 -4.43
N ARG A 180 18.37 -1.57 -5.76
CA ARG A 180 18.87 -2.69 -6.58
C ARG A 180 20.31 -3.05 -6.24
N GLN A 181 21.18 -2.06 -6.00
CA GLN A 181 22.56 -2.30 -5.55
C GLN A 181 22.61 -2.96 -4.16
N SER A 182 21.62 -2.69 -3.32
CA SER A 182 21.46 -3.29 -1.99
C SER A 182 20.78 -4.68 -2.02
N GLY A 183 20.48 -5.23 -3.20
CA GLY A 183 19.81 -6.53 -3.36
C GLY A 183 18.30 -6.49 -3.06
N LEU A 184 17.71 -5.30 -3.00
CA LEU A 184 16.26 -5.11 -2.85
C LEU A 184 15.60 -4.99 -4.22
N ASP A 185 14.37 -5.46 -4.31
CA ASP A 185 13.52 -5.28 -5.49
C ASP A 185 12.16 -4.68 -5.09
N SER A 186 11.60 -3.93 -6.02
CA SER A 186 10.31 -3.29 -5.95
C SER A 186 9.14 -4.25 -6.24
N SER A 187 9.43 -5.42 -6.81
CA SER A 187 8.45 -6.36 -7.31
C SER A 187 8.79 -7.81 -7.00
N ILE A 188 7.76 -8.65 -6.97
CA ILE A 188 7.85 -10.08 -6.65
C ILE A 188 6.97 -10.88 -7.62
N TRP A 189 7.46 -12.03 -8.05
CA TRP A 189 6.67 -13.00 -8.82
C TRP A 189 5.72 -13.78 -7.91
N MET A 190 4.46 -13.86 -8.33
CA MET A 190 3.50 -14.81 -7.80
C MET A 190 3.78 -16.21 -8.33
N VAL A 191 3.23 -17.20 -7.65
CA VAL A 191 3.32 -18.63 -8.00
C VAL A 191 2.86 -18.90 -9.44
N ASP A 192 1.79 -18.24 -9.87
CA ASP A 192 1.25 -18.35 -11.24
C ASP A 192 2.07 -17.59 -12.30
N GLY A 193 3.18 -16.99 -11.89
CA GLY A 193 4.04 -16.17 -12.74
C GLY A 193 3.54 -14.76 -12.97
N ARG A 194 2.50 -14.26 -12.29
CA ARG A 194 2.14 -12.83 -12.35
C ARG A 194 3.13 -11.98 -11.58
N LEU A 195 3.37 -10.76 -12.07
CA LEU A 195 4.16 -9.77 -11.35
C LEU A 195 3.26 -8.96 -10.43
N ARG A 196 3.73 -8.68 -9.22
CA ARG A 196 3.11 -7.73 -8.28
C ARG A 196 4.18 -6.91 -7.58
N GLY A 197 3.79 -5.83 -6.92
CA GLY A 197 4.72 -5.06 -6.08
C GLY A 197 5.11 -5.83 -4.82
N SER A 198 6.14 -5.33 -4.13
CA SER A 198 6.69 -5.92 -2.91
C SER A 198 5.68 -6.05 -1.75
N GLY A 199 4.62 -5.22 -1.74
CA GLY A 199 3.54 -5.28 -0.77
C GLY A 199 3.55 -4.18 0.30
N GLY A 200 4.64 -3.40 0.43
CA GLY A 200 4.75 -2.28 1.39
C GLY A 200 4.03 -0.99 1.00
N GLY A 201 3.42 -0.94 -0.19
CA GLY A 201 2.80 0.26 -0.73
C GLY A 201 3.80 1.24 -1.37
N ASN A 202 3.30 2.36 -1.89
CA ASN A 202 4.10 3.44 -2.49
C ASN A 202 3.32 4.76 -2.38
N HIS A 203 3.25 5.28 -1.15
CA HIS A 203 2.45 6.47 -0.83
C HIS A 203 3.03 7.72 -1.50
N ILE A 204 2.15 8.61 -1.94
CA ILE A 204 2.54 9.94 -2.43
C ILE A 204 2.08 10.96 -1.39
N ALA A 205 3.02 11.62 -0.72
CA ALA A 205 2.73 12.76 0.14
C ALA A 205 2.88 14.06 -0.64
N VAL A 206 1.93 14.97 -0.48
CA VAL A 206 1.96 16.31 -1.07
C VAL A 206 1.68 17.33 0.02
N GLY A 207 2.38 18.46 0.01
CA GLY A 207 2.14 19.56 0.94
C GLY A 207 3.03 20.76 0.63
N GLY A 208 3.21 21.62 1.63
CA GLY A 208 4.13 22.77 1.57
C GLY A 208 5.36 22.53 2.44
N ALA A 209 6.42 23.32 2.22
CA ALA A 209 7.59 23.33 3.11
C ALA A 209 7.23 23.84 4.52
N THR A 210 6.22 24.71 4.61
CA THR A 210 5.62 25.18 5.85
C THR A 210 4.10 25.03 5.80
N ALA A 211 3.44 25.15 6.96
CA ALA A 211 1.98 25.18 7.02
C ALA A 211 1.36 26.32 6.22
N ALA A 212 2.00 27.49 6.20
CA ALA A 212 1.55 28.63 5.40
C ALA A 212 1.69 28.38 3.90
N ASP A 213 2.64 27.54 3.48
CA ASP A 213 2.87 27.20 2.07
C ASP A 213 1.99 26.05 1.57
N SER A 214 1.36 25.29 2.47
CA SER A 214 0.57 24.13 2.08
C SER A 214 -0.64 24.51 1.24
N PRO A 215 -0.80 23.95 0.02
CA PRO A 215 -1.94 24.28 -0.84
C PRO A 215 -3.27 23.87 -0.20
N PHE A 216 -3.26 22.80 0.60
CA PHE A 216 -4.46 22.28 1.28
C PHE A 216 -4.94 23.17 2.42
N LEU A 217 -4.01 23.81 3.14
CA LEU A 217 -4.35 24.74 4.23
C LEU A 217 -4.73 26.13 3.70
N ARG A 218 -4.09 26.58 2.62
CA ARG A 218 -4.43 27.84 1.93
C ARG A 218 -5.80 27.77 1.23
N ARG A 219 -6.14 26.60 0.68
CA ARG A 219 -7.38 26.34 -0.06
C ARG A 219 -8.04 25.04 0.42
N PRO A 220 -8.82 25.08 1.52
CA PRO A 220 -9.57 23.93 2.02
C PRO A 220 -10.42 23.19 0.97
N ASP A 221 -10.99 23.93 0.02
CA ASP A 221 -11.78 23.38 -1.08
C ASP A 221 -10.97 22.51 -2.07
N LEU A 222 -9.64 22.63 -2.07
CA LEU A 222 -8.75 21.82 -2.89
C LEU A 222 -8.86 20.34 -2.51
N VAL A 223 -8.85 20.04 -1.21
CA VAL A 223 -8.99 18.66 -0.69
C VAL A 223 -10.36 18.11 -1.08
N GLY A 224 -11.42 18.93 -0.94
CA GLY A 224 -12.77 18.55 -1.36
C GLY A 224 -12.88 18.29 -2.87
N SER A 225 -12.19 19.07 -3.69
CA SER A 225 -12.12 18.88 -5.15
C SER A 225 -11.42 17.57 -5.52
N ILE A 226 -10.30 17.27 -4.85
CA ILE A 226 -9.55 16.03 -5.07
C ILE A 226 -10.38 14.82 -4.65
N ILE A 227 -10.95 14.81 -3.44
CA ILE A 227 -11.79 13.70 -2.96
C ILE A 227 -12.90 13.40 -3.95
N ARG A 228 -13.55 14.45 -4.46
CA ARG A 228 -14.66 14.34 -5.41
C ARG A 228 -14.23 13.82 -6.77
N PHE A 229 -13.14 14.35 -7.34
CA PHE A 229 -12.60 13.85 -8.59
C PHE A 229 -12.18 12.38 -8.45
N TRP A 230 -11.47 12.06 -7.38
CA TRP A 230 -11.09 10.69 -7.03
C TRP A 230 -12.31 9.78 -6.89
N GLN A 231 -13.35 10.24 -6.19
CA GLN A 231 -14.59 9.51 -5.99
C GLN A 231 -15.35 9.31 -7.32
N ARG A 232 -15.26 10.23 -8.26
CA ARG A 232 -15.88 10.03 -9.57
C ARG A 232 -15.13 9.05 -10.46
N HIS A 233 -13.83 8.86 -10.24
CA HIS A 233 -12.98 7.99 -11.08
C HIS A 233 -12.36 6.84 -10.28
N PRO A 234 -13.09 5.72 -10.10
CA PRO A 234 -12.57 4.53 -9.41
C PRO A 234 -11.27 3.97 -10.01
N SER A 235 -10.97 4.24 -11.27
CA SER A 235 -9.71 3.83 -11.90
C SER A 235 -8.47 4.38 -11.19
N LEU A 236 -8.54 5.58 -10.58
CA LEU A 236 -7.45 6.15 -9.78
C LEU A 236 -7.12 5.30 -8.56
N SER A 237 -8.14 4.65 -7.99
CA SER A 237 -8.00 3.71 -6.87
C SER A 237 -7.56 2.31 -7.31
N TYR A 238 -7.89 1.89 -8.54
CA TYR A 238 -7.80 0.48 -8.94
C TYR A 238 -6.67 0.16 -9.91
N LEU A 239 -6.31 1.08 -10.80
CA LEU A 239 -5.26 0.86 -11.80
C LEU A 239 -3.88 0.77 -11.14
N PHE A 240 -3.65 1.58 -10.10
CA PHE A 240 -2.35 1.72 -9.44
C PHE A 240 -2.22 0.93 -8.13
N SER A 241 -3.27 0.22 -7.73
CA SER A 241 -3.32 -0.49 -6.45
C SER A 241 -2.77 -1.91 -6.49
N GLY A 242 -2.41 -2.41 -5.31
CA GLY A 242 -1.99 -3.79 -5.09
C GLY A 242 -3.14 -4.78 -5.15
N MET A 243 -2.88 -6.07 -4.93
CA MET A 243 -3.92 -7.08 -5.06
C MET A 243 -4.98 -7.01 -3.95
N VAL A 244 -4.56 -6.58 -2.75
CA VAL A 244 -5.46 -6.40 -1.61
C VAL A 244 -6.19 -5.08 -1.82
N ILE A 245 -7.45 -5.16 -2.23
CA ILE A 245 -8.36 -4.03 -2.43
C ILE A 245 -9.68 -4.40 -1.78
N GLY A 246 -10.38 -3.43 -1.22
CA GLY A 246 -11.67 -3.66 -0.59
C GLY A 246 -11.86 -2.80 0.65
N PRO A 247 -12.99 -2.97 1.35
CA PRO A 247 -13.28 -2.19 2.55
C PRO A 247 -12.35 -2.53 3.72
N THR A 248 -11.77 -3.72 3.74
CA THR A 248 -10.81 -4.19 4.75
C THR A 248 -9.34 -3.96 4.36
N ASN A 249 -9.09 -3.24 3.26
CA ASN A 249 -7.75 -2.90 2.78
C ASN A 249 -6.98 -1.99 3.78
N GLN A 250 -5.66 -1.89 3.62
CA GLN A 250 -4.81 -0.91 4.28
C GLN A 250 -5.10 0.53 3.86
N ALA A 251 -5.75 0.72 2.70
CA ALA A 251 -6.16 2.01 2.16
C ALA A 251 -7.52 1.87 1.44
N PRO A 252 -8.64 1.72 2.17
CA PRO A 252 -9.95 1.63 1.54
C PRO A 252 -10.39 3.02 1.08
N ARG A 253 -11.03 2.99 -0.08
CA ARG A 253 -11.71 4.13 -0.67
C ARG A 253 -12.89 4.57 0.19
N SER A 254 -13.14 5.88 0.23
CA SER A 254 -14.15 6.48 1.11
C SER A 254 -15.59 6.00 0.85
N ASP A 255 -15.94 5.67 -0.38
CA ASP A 255 -17.27 5.19 -0.78
C ASP A 255 -17.43 3.65 -0.76
N LYS A 256 -16.45 2.91 -0.22
CA LYS A 256 -16.57 1.48 0.11
C LYS A 256 -17.11 1.23 1.53
N ARG A 257 -17.41 2.32 2.24
CA ARG A 257 -17.96 2.38 3.60
C ARG A 257 -19.50 2.32 3.55
N PRO A 258 -20.22 2.58 4.66
CA PRO A 258 -21.67 2.54 4.65
C PRO A 258 -22.30 3.36 3.51
N PRO A 259 -23.50 2.99 3.02
CA PRO A 259 -24.08 3.54 1.79
C PRO A 259 -24.27 5.06 1.78
N ASP A 260 -24.32 5.68 2.96
CA ASP A 260 -24.45 7.11 3.22
C ASP A 260 -23.12 7.88 3.20
N ALA A 261 -21.96 7.21 3.14
CA ALA A 261 -20.65 7.87 3.17
C ALA A 261 -20.47 8.93 2.08
N VAL A 262 -21.01 8.69 0.88
CA VAL A 262 -20.99 9.67 -0.22
C VAL A 262 -21.86 10.88 0.11
N TYR A 263 -23.03 10.66 0.71
CA TYR A 263 -23.95 11.73 1.11
C TYR A 263 -23.36 12.59 2.23
N GLU A 264 -22.79 11.98 3.27
CA GLU A 264 -22.11 12.70 4.36
C GLU A 264 -20.90 13.50 3.85
N MET A 265 -20.17 12.97 2.86
CA MET A 265 -19.08 13.68 2.20
C MET A 265 -19.58 14.93 1.42
N GLU A 266 -20.78 14.88 0.83
CA GLU A 266 -21.36 16.07 0.19
C GLU A 266 -21.64 17.18 1.20
N ILE A 267 -22.17 16.83 2.38
CA ILE A 267 -22.43 17.77 3.48
C ILE A 267 -21.12 18.38 3.98
N ALA A 268 -20.12 17.54 4.29
CA ALA A 268 -18.82 17.97 4.77
C ALA A 268 -18.16 18.98 3.81
N ARG A 269 -18.26 18.74 2.51
CA ARG A 269 -17.76 19.68 1.49
C ARG A 269 -18.55 20.98 1.43
N GLY A 270 -19.87 20.93 1.61
CA GLY A 270 -20.70 22.12 1.75
C GLY A 270 -20.25 23.00 2.92
N GLU A 271 -19.91 22.36 4.04
CA GLU A 271 -19.36 23.05 5.21
C GLU A 271 -17.97 23.64 4.96
N LEU A 272 -17.07 22.93 4.25
CA LEU A 272 -15.77 23.49 3.87
C LEU A 272 -15.93 24.77 3.03
N ALA A 273 -16.82 24.76 2.04
CA ALA A 273 -17.09 25.93 1.20
C ALA A 273 -17.71 27.09 2.00
N ARG A 274 -18.65 26.79 2.91
CA ARG A 274 -19.28 27.78 3.80
C ARG A 274 -18.25 28.46 4.70
N VAL A 275 -17.33 27.69 5.29
CA VAL A 275 -16.29 28.24 6.18
C VAL A 275 -15.24 29.02 5.39
N GLN A 276 -14.83 28.54 4.22
CA GLN A 276 -13.92 29.29 3.37
C GLN A 276 -14.49 30.68 3.01
N ALA A 277 -15.80 30.77 2.77
CA ALA A 277 -16.47 32.04 2.47
C ALA A 277 -16.47 33.04 3.64
N THR A 278 -16.28 32.60 4.89
CA THR A 278 -16.19 33.52 6.05
C THR A 278 -14.79 34.13 6.22
N GLY A 279 -13.79 33.64 5.47
CA GLY A 279 -12.40 34.06 5.63
C GLY A 279 -11.72 33.57 6.91
N GLN A 280 -12.40 32.73 7.72
CA GLN A 280 -11.90 32.16 8.97
C GLN A 280 -11.45 30.71 8.79
N ALA A 281 -10.58 30.44 7.81
CA ALA A 281 -10.03 29.10 7.61
C ALA A 281 -9.04 28.75 8.75
N MET A 282 -9.58 28.23 9.86
CA MET A 282 -8.77 27.66 10.93
C MET A 282 -8.05 26.41 10.41
N LEU A 283 -6.74 26.32 10.61
CA LEU A 283 -5.90 25.26 10.02
C LEU A 283 -6.39 23.84 10.35
N TRP A 284 -6.91 23.64 11.56
CA TRP A 284 -7.42 22.35 12.06
C TRP A 284 -8.81 21.97 11.54
N LEU A 285 -9.56 22.90 10.97
CA LEU A 285 -10.98 22.67 10.66
C LEU A 285 -11.18 21.72 9.49
N CYS A 286 -10.33 21.80 8.46
CA CYS A 286 -10.40 20.90 7.31
C CYS A 286 -10.28 19.44 7.74
N ASP A 287 -9.33 19.18 8.62
CA ASP A 287 -9.14 17.88 9.23
C ASP A 287 -10.38 17.45 10.02
N ARG A 288 -10.90 18.30 10.92
CA ARG A 288 -12.10 17.96 11.70
C ARG A 288 -13.34 17.64 10.87
N VAL A 289 -13.52 18.31 9.73
CA VAL A 289 -14.66 18.09 8.84
C VAL A 289 -14.52 16.77 8.07
N LEU A 290 -13.30 16.34 7.72
CA LEU A 290 -13.06 15.19 6.85
C LEU A 290 -12.65 13.90 7.59
N ARG A 291 -12.03 14.04 8.77
CA ARG A 291 -11.38 12.96 9.54
C ARG A 291 -12.24 11.71 9.68
N HIS A 292 -13.50 11.85 10.08
CA HIS A 292 -14.37 10.69 10.29
C HIS A 292 -14.91 10.08 9.00
N LEU A 293 -14.81 10.81 7.88
CA LEU A 293 -15.18 10.33 6.56
C LEU A 293 -14.00 9.67 5.83
N LEU A 294 -12.77 9.96 6.23
CA LEU A 294 -11.52 9.42 5.66
C LEU A 294 -10.80 8.51 6.68
N THR A 295 -11.35 7.31 6.88
CA THR A 295 -10.81 6.25 7.75
C THR A 295 -10.83 4.87 7.08
N ASP A 296 -10.40 3.82 7.78
CA ASP A 296 -10.81 2.45 7.49
C ASP A 296 -12.11 2.06 8.23
N LEU A 297 -12.50 0.79 8.14
CA LEU A 297 -13.68 0.25 8.84
C LEU A 297 -13.58 0.29 10.38
N THR A 298 -12.37 0.43 10.93
CA THR A 298 -12.13 0.54 12.38
C THR A 298 -12.09 1.99 12.87
N GLY A 299 -12.21 2.95 11.96
CA GLY A 299 -12.10 4.38 12.27
C GLY A 299 -10.67 4.91 12.24
N ASN A 300 -9.70 4.14 11.72
CA ASN A 300 -8.32 4.57 11.62
C ASN A 300 -8.11 5.46 10.38
N THR A 301 -7.77 6.73 10.61
CA THR A 301 -7.48 7.74 9.57
C THR A 301 -6.19 7.47 8.79
N TYR A 302 -5.17 6.92 9.45
CA TYR A 302 -3.88 6.61 8.82
C TYR A 302 -4.03 5.59 7.70
N ARG A 303 -5.09 4.76 7.78
CA ARG A 303 -5.41 3.74 6.81
C ARG A 303 -6.37 4.21 5.73
N ALA A 304 -6.63 5.50 5.56
CA ALA A 304 -7.51 5.99 4.50
C ALA A 304 -6.74 6.12 3.16
N GLU A 305 -7.42 5.87 2.04
CA GLU A 305 -6.82 6.07 0.71
C GLU A 305 -6.34 7.53 0.49
N ILE A 306 -7.12 8.49 0.96
CA ILE A 306 -6.71 9.90 1.06
C ILE A 306 -6.61 10.21 2.55
N CYS A 307 -5.39 10.27 3.06
CA CYS A 307 -5.09 10.42 4.47
C CYS A 307 -4.78 11.89 4.80
N THR A 308 -5.52 12.43 5.77
CA THR A 308 -5.37 13.82 6.25
C THR A 308 -4.67 13.94 7.61
N ASP A 309 -4.17 12.84 8.17
CA ASP A 309 -3.56 12.84 9.52
C ASP A 309 -2.34 13.73 9.63
N LYS A 310 -1.57 13.84 8.55
CA LYS A 310 -0.39 14.68 8.46
C LYS A 310 -0.71 16.10 7.99
N MET A 311 -1.99 16.46 7.82
CA MET A 311 -2.40 17.79 7.36
C MET A 311 -2.31 18.80 8.50
N TYR A 312 -3.23 18.73 9.47
CA TYR A 312 -3.22 19.57 10.66
C TYR A 312 -4.05 18.91 11.76
N SER A 313 -3.63 17.73 12.22
CA SER A 313 -4.36 17.03 13.29
C SER A 313 -4.22 17.79 14.62
N PRO A 314 -5.33 18.08 15.32
CA PRO A 314 -5.31 18.76 16.61
C PRO A 314 -4.81 17.89 17.77
N ASP A 315 -4.61 16.58 17.55
CA ASP A 315 -4.27 15.62 18.61
C ASP A 315 -2.81 15.72 19.07
N GLY A 316 -1.95 16.41 18.31
CA GLY A 316 -0.58 16.68 18.72
C GLY A 316 0.28 17.31 17.62
N PRO A 317 1.46 17.86 17.99
CA PRO A 317 2.33 18.59 17.06
C PRO A 317 2.88 17.72 15.91
N THR A 318 2.87 16.40 16.04
CA THR A 318 3.29 15.46 14.98
C THR A 318 2.33 15.43 13.79
N GLY A 319 1.08 15.85 13.95
CA GLY A 319 0.07 15.92 12.89
C GLY A 319 0.01 17.25 12.12
N HIS A 320 0.86 18.22 12.46
CA HIS A 320 0.92 19.55 11.83
C HIS A 320 1.94 19.61 10.68
N LEU A 321 2.06 18.55 9.88
CA LEU A 321 3.05 18.49 8.79
C LEU A 321 2.56 19.17 7.51
N SER A 322 1.28 19.53 7.44
CA SER A 322 0.69 20.24 6.31
C SER A 322 0.70 19.43 5.00
N LEU A 323 0.67 18.10 5.15
CA LEU A 323 0.71 17.11 4.09
C LEU A 323 -0.63 16.37 3.96
N VAL A 324 -1.01 16.05 2.73
CA VAL A 324 -2.01 15.02 2.42
C VAL A 324 -1.27 13.85 1.81
N GLU A 325 -1.58 12.65 2.29
CA GLU A 325 -0.99 11.43 1.77
C GLU A 325 -2.00 10.65 0.94
N PHE A 326 -1.58 10.25 -0.25
CA PHE A 326 -2.32 9.38 -1.15
C PHE A 326 -1.76 7.98 -1.02
N HIS A 327 -2.57 7.13 -0.40
CA HIS A 327 -2.27 5.74 -0.10
C HIS A 327 -2.89 4.82 -1.16
N GLY A 328 -2.75 3.51 -0.98
CA GLY A 328 -3.40 2.53 -1.84
C GLY A 328 -2.69 2.26 -3.16
N PHE A 329 -1.55 2.90 -3.40
CA PHE A 329 -0.68 2.59 -4.54
C PHE A 329 0.28 1.45 -4.24
N GLU A 330 0.47 0.57 -5.21
CA GLU A 330 1.51 -0.44 -5.20
C GLU A 330 2.83 0.12 -5.78
N LEU A 331 3.94 -0.39 -5.28
CA LEU A 331 5.27 -0.11 -5.82
C LEU A 331 5.42 -0.82 -7.18
N PRO A 332 5.62 -0.09 -8.29
CA PRO A 332 5.77 -0.70 -9.59
C PRO A 332 7.20 -1.20 -9.82
N PRO A 333 7.41 -2.16 -10.76
CA PRO A 333 8.72 -2.74 -11.05
C PRO A 333 9.74 -1.77 -11.67
N HIS A 334 9.31 -0.56 -12.05
CA HIS A 334 10.15 0.43 -12.68
C HIS A 334 9.81 1.85 -12.24
N GLY A 335 10.82 2.66 -11.92
CA GLY A 335 10.66 4.04 -11.44
C GLY A 335 9.82 4.94 -12.37
N GLN A 336 9.96 4.79 -13.70
CA GLN A 336 9.14 5.55 -14.67
C GLN A 336 7.63 5.32 -14.51
N MET A 337 7.19 4.12 -14.09
CA MET A 337 5.78 3.86 -13.81
C MET A 337 5.31 4.65 -12.58
N SER A 338 6.17 4.80 -11.56
CA SER A 338 5.92 5.67 -10.40
C SER A 338 5.82 7.13 -10.84
N MET A 339 6.73 7.59 -11.70
CA MET A 339 6.72 8.96 -12.22
C MET A 339 5.46 9.25 -13.06
N ALA A 340 5.00 8.31 -13.89
CA ALA A 340 3.77 8.48 -14.65
C ALA A 340 2.53 8.63 -13.75
N ARG A 341 2.49 7.93 -12.61
CA ARG A 341 1.45 8.09 -11.59
C ARG A 341 1.56 9.45 -10.87
N SER A 342 2.77 9.85 -10.47
CA SER A 342 3.02 11.18 -9.89
C SER A 342 2.64 12.33 -10.84
N LEU A 343 2.74 12.12 -12.15
CA LEU A 343 2.29 13.10 -13.14
C LEU A 343 0.76 13.31 -13.12
N VAL A 344 -0.03 12.23 -12.96
CA VAL A 344 -1.49 12.30 -12.78
C VAL A 344 -1.83 13.13 -11.54
N MET A 345 -1.17 12.83 -10.41
CA MET A 345 -1.36 13.57 -9.16
C MET A 345 -1.08 15.06 -9.34
N ARG A 346 0.06 15.38 -9.97
CA ARG A 346 0.49 16.75 -10.18
C ARG A 346 -0.45 17.51 -11.12
N ALA A 347 -0.94 16.87 -12.18
CA ALA A 347 -1.89 17.48 -13.10
C ALA A 347 -3.24 17.74 -12.41
N LEU A 348 -3.74 16.78 -11.63
CA LEU A 348 -4.95 16.96 -10.84
C LEU A 348 -4.82 18.15 -9.88
N LEU A 349 -3.73 18.19 -9.12
CA LEU A 349 -3.46 19.28 -8.17
C LEU A 349 -3.35 20.65 -8.86
N ALA A 350 -2.59 20.73 -9.96
CA ALA A 350 -2.42 21.95 -10.72
C ALA A 350 -3.76 22.43 -11.32
N TRP A 351 -4.57 21.50 -11.82
CA TRP A 351 -5.91 21.80 -12.33
C TRP A 351 -6.82 22.33 -11.23
N VAL A 352 -7.03 21.55 -10.16
CA VAL A 352 -8.02 21.90 -9.13
C VAL A 352 -7.62 23.12 -8.32
N TRP A 353 -6.33 23.49 -8.34
CA TRP A 353 -5.83 24.75 -7.80
C TRP A 353 -6.35 25.96 -8.57
N ASP A 354 -6.32 25.90 -9.90
CA ASP A 354 -6.79 26.97 -10.79
C ASP A 354 -8.32 26.99 -10.86
N LYS A 355 -8.93 25.81 -11.01
CA LYS A 355 -10.38 25.63 -11.15
C LYS A 355 -10.88 24.52 -10.23
N PRO A 356 -11.54 24.85 -9.11
CA PRO A 356 -12.13 23.86 -8.22
C PRO A 356 -13.08 22.90 -8.95
N PHE A 357 -13.06 21.64 -8.56
CA PHE A 357 -13.88 20.61 -9.20
C PHE A 357 -15.26 20.51 -8.53
N THR A 358 -16.30 20.93 -9.26
CA THR A 358 -17.64 21.16 -8.69
C THR A 358 -18.72 20.15 -9.10
N GLU A 359 -18.41 19.14 -9.92
CA GLU A 359 -19.38 18.12 -10.34
C GLU A 359 -19.87 17.28 -9.14
N PRO A 360 -21.15 16.89 -9.06
CA PRO A 360 -21.65 16.07 -7.95
C PRO A 360 -20.93 14.70 -7.90
N PRO A 361 -20.74 14.08 -6.72
CA PRO A 361 -20.25 12.70 -6.65
C PRO A 361 -21.22 11.72 -7.31
N VAL A 362 -20.73 10.51 -7.59
CA VAL A 362 -21.54 9.45 -8.23
C VAL A 362 -21.76 8.31 -7.24
N HIS A 363 -23.00 7.92 -7.01
CA HIS A 363 -23.34 6.77 -6.16
C HIS A 363 -23.11 5.45 -6.90
N TRP A 364 -21.85 5.07 -7.08
CA TRP A 364 -21.47 3.85 -7.81
C TRP A 364 -22.03 2.56 -7.19
N GLY A 365 -22.12 2.51 -5.86
CA GLY A 365 -22.62 1.34 -5.14
C GLY A 365 -21.96 0.04 -5.61
N LYS A 366 -22.76 -0.88 -6.14
CA LYS A 366 -22.30 -2.22 -6.55
C LYS A 366 -21.45 -2.20 -7.82
N ASP A 367 -21.58 -1.18 -8.66
CA ASP A 367 -20.80 -1.07 -9.90
C ASP A 367 -19.30 -0.97 -9.62
N LEU A 368 -18.89 -0.46 -8.44
CA LEU A 368 -17.49 -0.47 -8.00
C LEU A 368 -16.88 -1.88 -8.05
N HIS A 369 -17.65 -2.88 -7.64
CA HIS A 369 -17.20 -4.26 -7.52
C HIS A 369 -17.53 -5.10 -8.75
N ASP A 370 -18.65 -4.81 -9.42
CA ASP A 370 -19.10 -5.60 -10.57
C ASP A 370 -18.45 -5.15 -11.87
N ARG A 371 -18.24 -3.84 -12.06
CA ARG A 371 -17.76 -3.26 -13.34
C ARG A 371 -16.34 -2.73 -13.24
N PHE A 372 -16.04 -1.85 -12.28
CA PHE A 372 -14.73 -1.16 -12.22
C PHE A 372 -13.56 -2.08 -11.83
N ASN A 373 -13.87 -3.26 -11.28
CA ASN A 373 -12.90 -4.31 -11.08
C ASN A 373 -12.53 -5.05 -12.38
N LEU A 374 -13.21 -4.77 -13.50
CA LEU A 374 -12.90 -5.35 -14.79
C LEU A 374 -11.98 -4.41 -15.61
N PRO A 375 -11.00 -4.96 -16.36
CA PRO A 375 -10.05 -4.21 -17.16
C PRO A 375 -10.69 -3.17 -18.07
N HIS A 376 -11.71 -3.56 -18.85
CA HIS A 376 -12.32 -2.67 -19.82
C HIS A 376 -12.88 -1.39 -19.16
N ARG A 377 -13.69 -1.55 -18.12
CA ARG A 377 -14.32 -0.39 -17.45
C ARG A 377 -13.30 0.46 -16.70
N CYS A 378 -12.33 -0.17 -16.03
CA CYS A 378 -11.26 0.55 -15.35
C CYS A 378 -10.42 1.38 -16.34
N ARG A 379 -10.08 0.80 -17.50
CA ARG A 379 -9.33 1.49 -18.55
C ARG A 379 -10.13 2.61 -19.20
N ALA A 380 -11.42 2.40 -19.45
CA ALA A 380 -12.31 3.44 -20.00
C ALA A 380 -12.37 4.64 -19.06
N ASP A 381 -12.64 4.42 -17.77
CA ASP A 381 -12.67 5.49 -16.76
C ASP A 381 -11.32 6.21 -16.62
N PHE A 382 -10.21 5.48 -16.71
CA PHE A 382 -8.90 6.13 -16.68
C PHE A 382 -8.62 6.96 -17.93
N ASN A 383 -9.08 6.53 -19.10
CA ASN A 383 -8.98 7.34 -20.31
C ASN A 383 -9.82 8.61 -20.18
N ASP A 384 -11.01 8.53 -19.57
CA ASP A 384 -11.84 9.72 -19.27
C ASP A 384 -11.05 10.71 -18.39
N VAL A 385 -10.35 10.23 -17.34
CA VAL A 385 -9.45 11.06 -16.51
C VAL A 385 -8.38 11.77 -17.37
N LEU A 386 -7.71 11.04 -18.26
CA LEU A 386 -6.67 11.62 -19.12
C LEU A 386 -7.24 12.62 -20.15
N ASP A 387 -8.48 12.42 -20.58
CA ASP A 387 -9.16 13.32 -21.51
C ASP A 387 -9.64 14.58 -20.79
N GLU A 388 -10.09 14.48 -19.54
CA GLU A 388 -10.41 15.62 -18.68
C GLU A 388 -9.17 16.51 -18.45
N PHE A 389 -8.00 15.93 -18.19
CA PHE A 389 -6.75 16.69 -18.09
C PHE A 389 -6.33 17.37 -19.40
N ARG A 390 -6.60 16.72 -20.54
CA ARG A 390 -6.32 17.26 -21.88
C ARG A 390 -7.24 18.39 -22.28
N GLY A 391 -8.38 18.54 -21.62
CA GLY A 391 -9.40 19.55 -21.89
C GLY A 391 -8.93 20.99 -21.62
N PRO A 392 -9.69 21.83 -20.89
CA PRO A 392 -9.44 23.28 -20.79
C PRO A 392 -8.03 23.68 -20.31
N HIS A 393 -7.32 22.81 -19.61
CA HIS A 393 -5.99 23.06 -19.04
C HIS A 393 -4.84 22.59 -19.95
N GLY A 394 -5.14 21.85 -21.03
CA GLY A 394 -4.19 21.52 -22.08
C GLY A 394 -3.02 20.62 -21.65
N PHE A 395 -3.17 19.82 -20.58
CA PHE A 395 -2.10 18.91 -20.18
C PHE A 395 -1.96 17.76 -21.20
N ALA A 396 -0.78 17.63 -21.80
CA ALA A 396 -0.53 16.59 -22.79
C ALA A 396 -0.36 15.21 -22.12
N PHE A 397 -1.45 14.48 -21.97
CA PHE A 397 -1.43 13.08 -21.56
C PHE A 397 -1.60 12.14 -22.75
N ARG A 398 -0.90 11.00 -22.73
CA ARG A 398 -1.05 9.94 -23.73
C ARG A 398 -1.39 8.64 -23.02
N PRO A 399 -2.50 7.95 -23.37
CA PRO A 399 -2.89 6.69 -22.74
C PRO A 399 -1.81 5.62 -22.79
N VAL A 400 -0.97 5.63 -23.83
CA VAL A 400 0.15 4.68 -24.00
C VAL A 400 1.18 4.75 -22.88
N TRP A 401 1.32 5.88 -22.18
CA TRP A 401 2.23 6.00 -21.04
C TRP A 401 1.83 5.12 -19.85
N TYR A 402 0.58 4.67 -19.82
CA TYR A 402 0.00 3.87 -18.73
C TYR A 402 -0.20 2.40 -19.12
N GLY A 403 0.26 1.99 -20.30
CA GLY A 403 0.12 0.62 -20.79
C GLY A 403 0.80 -0.40 -19.89
N ALA A 404 1.98 -0.08 -19.34
CA ALA A 404 2.70 -0.97 -18.44
C ALA A 404 1.94 -1.20 -17.11
N GLN A 405 1.33 -0.15 -16.55
CA GLN A 405 0.49 -0.25 -15.35
C GLN A 405 -0.74 -1.11 -15.64
N PHE A 406 -1.36 -0.92 -16.81
CA PHE A 406 -2.50 -1.73 -17.22
C PHE A 406 -2.13 -3.21 -17.41
N GLU A 407 -1.01 -3.52 -18.04
CA GLU A 407 -0.54 -4.91 -18.20
C GLU A 407 -0.12 -5.54 -16.88
N MET A 408 0.52 -4.78 -15.99
CA MET A 408 0.83 -5.27 -14.64
C MET A 408 -0.44 -5.59 -13.85
N ARG A 409 -1.47 -4.73 -13.93
CA ARG A 409 -2.71 -4.87 -13.17
C ARG A 409 -3.67 -5.91 -13.76
N PHE A 410 -3.81 -5.93 -15.08
CA PHE A 410 -4.83 -6.65 -15.83
C PHE A 410 -4.20 -7.50 -16.94
N GLY A 411 -3.07 -8.13 -16.65
CA GLY A 411 -2.31 -8.91 -17.64
C GLY A 411 -3.16 -9.95 -18.36
N GLU A 412 -2.90 -10.12 -19.66
CA GLU A 412 -3.59 -11.12 -20.48
C GLU A 412 -3.26 -12.54 -20.01
N ILE A 413 -4.30 -13.35 -19.81
CA ILE A 413 -4.16 -14.80 -19.54
C ILE A 413 -3.95 -15.54 -20.87
N GLY A 414 -4.73 -15.18 -21.89
CA GLY A 414 -4.54 -15.64 -23.26
C GLY A 414 -5.76 -15.37 -24.14
N HIS A 415 -5.66 -15.73 -25.41
CA HIS A 415 -6.74 -15.53 -26.39
C HIS A 415 -6.87 -16.68 -27.39
N THR A 416 -8.04 -16.76 -28.03
CA THR A 416 -8.31 -17.67 -29.15
C THR A 416 -9.20 -17.00 -30.19
N THR A 417 -9.26 -17.57 -31.38
CA THR A 417 -10.13 -17.12 -32.47
C THR A 417 -11.11 -18.24 -32.80
N VAL A 418 -12.39 -17.94 -32.89
CA VAL A 418 -13.45 -18.89 -33.22
C VAL A 418 -14.35 -18.29 -34.30
N GLY A 419 -14.21 -18.80 -35.53
CA GLY A 419 -14.81 -18.15 -36.70
C GLY A 419 -14.21 -16.76 -36.91
N GLU A 420 -15.07 -15.74 -37.00
CA GLU A 420 -14.65 -14.32 -37.14
C GLU A 420 -14.50 -13.61 -35.78
N GLY A 421 -14.89 -14.26 -34.68
CA GLY A 421 -14.79 -13.71 -33.33
C GLY A 421 -13.46 -14.04 -32.65
N LYS A 422 -12.96 -13.11 -31.84
CA LYS A 422 -11.79 -13.29 -30.97
C LYS A 422 -12.22 -13.24 -29.50
N LEU A 423 -11.82 -14.24 -28.74
CA LEU A 423 -12.03 -14.36 -27.30
C LEU A 423 -10.71 -14.07 -26.59
N THR A 424 -10.67 -13.05 -25.75
CA THR A 424 -9.49 -12.67 -24.95
C THR A 424 -9.85 -12.74 -23.48
N LEU A 425 -9.08 -13.48 -22.69
CA LEU A 425 -9.24 -13.56 -21.24
C LEU A 425 -8.13 -12.76 -20.55
N ARG A 426 -8.50 -11.82 -19.70
CA ARG A 426 -7.57 -11.00 -18.91
C ARG A 426 -7.85 -11.16 -17.42
N ASN A 427 -6.81 -10.99 -16.60
CA ASN A 427 -6.99 -10.91 -15.16
C ASN A 427 -7.85 -9.69 -14.80
N GLY A 428 -8.78 -9.85 -13.87
CA GLY A 428 -9.54 -8.78 -13.24
C GLY A 428 -9.14 -8.58 -11.78
N ILE A 429 -9.78 -7.62 -11.13
CA ILE A 429 -9.59 -7.35 -9.70
C ILE A 429 -10.60 -8.15 -8.90
N GLU A 430 -10.12 -9.02 -8.02
CA GLU A 430 -10.97 -9.62 -7.00
C GLU A 430 -10.56 -9.10 -5.61
N PRO A 431 -11.45 -8.37 -4.92
CA PRO A 431 -11.21 -7.93 -3.56
C PRO A 431 -10.99 -9.11 -2.61
N TRP A 432 -9.79 -9.23 -2.06
CA TRP A 432 -9.50 -10.20 -1.01
C TRP A 432 -10.00 -9.68 0.32
N LEU A 433 -11.00 -10.35 0.87
CA LEU A 433 -11.66 -9.93 2.10
C LEU A 433 -10.92 -10.49 3.31
N VAL A 434 -10.63 -9.62 4.26
CA VAL A 434 -10.30 -10.02 5.63
C VAL A 434 -11.52 -10.69 6.27
N LEU A 435 -11.33 -11.88 6.82
CA LEU A 435 -12.35 -12.70 7.48
C LEU A 435 -12.56 -12.27 8.93
N GLY A 436 -13.52 -12.94 9.59
CA GLY A 436 -13.77 -12.77 11.01
C GLY A 436 -12.53 -13.07 11.86
N GLU A 437 -12.48 -12.46 13.05
CA GLU A 437 -11.43 -12.72 14.03
C GLU A 437 -11.46 -14.16 14.54
N GLU A 438 -10.29 -14.78 14.60
CA GLU A 438 -10.11 -16.08 15.22
C GLU A 438 -9.13 -15.94 16.40
N ALA A 439 -9.59 -16.36 17.59
CA ALA A 439 -8.76 -16.38 18.78
C ALA A 439 -7.75 -17.53 18.69
N THR A 440 -6.48 -17.19 18.62
CA THR A 440 -5.36 -18.13 18.82
C THR A 440 -4.76 -17.91 20.21
N GLY A 441 -4.14 -18.92 20.81
CA GLY A 441 -3.72 -18.95 22.23
C GLY A 441 -2.74 -17.85 22.67
N GLY A 442 -3.22 -16.60 22.74
CA GLY A 442 -2.49 -15.39 23.09
C GLY A 442 -2.72 -14.19 22.14
N ASP A 443 -3.23 -14.41 20.92
CA ASP A 443 -3.35 -13.36 19.89
C ASP A 443 -4.61 -13.54 19.02
N THR A 444 -5.05 -12.46 18.39
CA THR A 444 -6.20 -12.47 17.48
C THR A 444 -5.70 -12.36 16.04
N LEU A 445 -5.95 -13.40 15.25
CA LEU A 445 -5.62 -13.41 13.82
C LEU A 445 -6.86 -13.10 12.99
N ARG A 446 -6.65 -12.43 11.85
CA ARG A 446 -7.67 -12.27 10.81
C ARG A 446 -7.12 -12.81 9.50
N TYR A 447 -7.74 -13.86 8.99
CA TYR A 447 -7.30 -14.47 7.73
C TYR A 447 -7.76 -13.64 6.53
N VAL A 448 -7.03 -13.69 5.42
CA VAL A 448 -7.41 -13.04 4.16
C VAL A 448 -7.85 -14.12 3.19
N ASP A 449 -9.10 -14.05 2.73
CA ASP A 449 -9.59 -14.98 1.72
C ASP A 449 -9.08 -14.61 0.34
N SER A 450 -8.01 -15.29 -0.06
CA SER A 450 -7.37 -15.20 -1.37
C SER A 450 -7.83 -16.31 -2.33
N SER A 451 -8.86 -17.07 -1.96
CA SER A 451 -9.31 -18.24 -2.72
C SER A 451 -10.15 -17.92 -3.95
N PHE A 452 -10.55 -16.66 -4.10
CA PHE A 452 -11.33 -16.17 -5.22
C PHE A 452 -10.51 -15.30 -6.15
N GLU A 453 -10.80 -15.47 -7.44
CA GLU A 453 -10.24 -14.71 -8.53
C GLU A 453 -11.33 -14.22 -9.47
N ARG A 454 -10.95 -13.27 -10.31
CA ARG A 454 -11.80 -12.66 -11.31
C ARG A 454 -11.02 -12.53 -12.61
N GLY A 455 -11.66 -12.90 -13.70
CA GLY A 455 -11.22 -12.57 -15.06
C GLY A 455 -12.24 -11.73 -15.79
N GLU A 456 -11.82 -11.03 -16.83
CA GLU A 456 -12.71 -10.45 -17.84
C GLU A 456 -12.51 -11.18 -19.15
N LEU A 457 -13.64 -11.65 -19.70
CA LEU A 457 -13.70 -12.17 -21.04
C LEU A 457 -14.14 -11.04 -21.98
N GLU A 458 -13.25 -10.68 -22.90
CA GLU A 458 -13.53 -9.78 -24.00
C GLU A 458 -13.79 -10.61 -25.27
N VAL A 459 -14.84 -10.22 -25.99
CA VAL A 459 -15.24 -10.79 -27.27
C VAL A 459 -15.22 -9.67 -28.31
N GLU A 460 -14.38 -9.82 -29.31
CA GLU A 460 -14.30 -8.91 -30.46
C GLU A 460 -14.85 -9.61 -31.72
N GLY A 461 -15.64 -8.90 -32.52
CA GLY A 461 -16.21 -9.37 -33.78
C GLY A 461 -17.58 -10.07 -33.64
N ASP A 462 -18.17 -10.42 -34.78
CA ASP A 462 -19.47 -11.09 -34.83
C ASP A 462 -19.31 -12.59 -34.49
N LEU A 463 -19.55 -12.94 -33.22
CA LEU A 463 -19.98 -14.28 -32.88
C LEU A 463 -21.43 -14.41 -33.34
N SER A 464 -21.63 -14.63 -34.64
CA SER A 464 -22.91 -14.83 -35.34
C SER A 464 -24.12 -15.03 -34.42
N SER A 465 -25.21 -14.29 -34.60
CA SER A 465 -26.39 -14.20 -33.69
C SER A 465 -26.97 -15.49 -33.04
N HIS A 466 -26.64 -16.67 -33.55
CA HIS A 466 -27.01 -17.98 -32.99
C HIS A 466 -26.00 -18.54 -31.96
N ARG A 467 -24.86 -17.87 -31.74
CA ARG A 467 -23.82 -18.29 -30.79
C ARG A 467 -23.92 -17.55 -29.48
N VAL A 468 -23.67 -18.26 -28.39
CA VAL A 468 -23.51 -17.69 -27.05
C VAL A 468 -22.18 -18.10 -26.49
N VAL A 469 -21.58 -17.26 -25.67
CA VAL A 469 -20.35 -17.61 -24.98
C VAL A 469 -20.70 -18.22 -23.62
N THR A 470 -20.11 -19.36 -23.30
CA THR A 470 -20.27 -20.02 -22.01
C THR A 470 -18.95 -20.13 -21.29
N CYS A 471 -18.99 -20.22 -19.96
CA CYS A 471 -17.87 -20.61 -19.10
C CYS A 471 -18.33 -21.80 -18.28
N THR A 472 -17.68 -22.95 -18.46
CA THR A 472 -18.02 -24.23 -17.83
C THR A 472 -19.52 -24.50 -17.97
N GLN A 473 -20.01 -24.42 -19.22
CA GLN A 473 -21.40 -24.66 -19.62
C GLN A 473 -22.42 -23.62 -19.16
N VAL A 474 -22.03 -22.60 -18.42
CA VAL A 474 -22.92 -21.52 -17.97
C VAL A 474 -22.78 -20.33 -18.90
N GLU A 475 -23.88 -19.75 -19.38
CA GLU A 475 -23.81 -18.58 -20.25
C GLU A 475 -23.15 -17.40 -19.55
N VAL A 476 -22.23 -16.74 -20.26
CA VAL A 476 -21.53 -15.55 -19.79
C VAL A 476 -22.39 -14.32 -20.12
N PRO A 477 -22.68 -13.42 -19.14
CA PRO A 477 -23.56 -12.28 -19.34
C PRO A 477 -22.86 -11.12 -20.06
N LEU A 478 -22.45 -11.35 -21.32
CA LEU A 478 -21.75 -10.38 -22.17
C LEU A 478 -22.51 -9.05 -22.27
N GLN A 479 -21.81 -7.97 -21.94
CA GLN A 479 -22.28 -6.60 -22.05
C GLN A 479 -21.65 -5.95 -23.28
N LYS A 480 -22.46 -5.34 -24.14
CA LYS A 480 -21.97 -4.59 -25.30
C LYS A 480 -21.30 -3.29 -24.84
N VAL A 481 -20.04 -3.10 -25.20
CA VAL A 481 -19.23 -1.93 -24.81
C VAL A 481 -18.63 -1.17 -25.99
N GLY A 482 -18.62 -1.77 -27.18
CA GLY A 482 -18.23 -1.12 -28.43
C GLY A 482 -19.14 -1.55 -29.59
N PRO A 483 -18.86 -1.11 -30.82
CA PRO A 483 -19.61 -1.53 -32.00
C PRO A 483 -19.63 -3.06 -32.16
N GLU A 484 -18.45 -3.68 -32.04
CA GLU A 484 -18.19 -5.11 -32.22
C GLU A 484 -17.49 -5.73 -30.99
N THR A 485 -17.57 -5.07 -29.83
CA THR A 485 -16.88 -5.52 -28.60
C THR A 485 -17.88 -5.71 -27.48
N CYS A 486 -17.82 -6.89 -26.87
CA CYS A 486 -18.58 -7.25 -25.68
C CYS A 486 -17.62 -7.74 -24.59
N VAL A 487 -17.95 -7.45 -23.33
CA VAL A 487 -17.14 -7.90 -22.18
C VAL A 487 -18.03 -8.46 -21.08
N ALA A 488 -17.49 -9.38 -20.28
CA ALA A 488 -18.11 -9.81 -19.04
C ALA A 488 -17.06 -10.28 -18.05
N GLY A 489 -17.34 -10.05 -16.77
CA GLY A 489 -16.58 -10.66 -15.69
C GLY A 489 -16.91 -12.14 -15.53
N VAL A 490 -15.93 -12.93 -15.09
CA VAL A 490 -16.14 -14.27 -14.52
C VAL A 490 -15.44 -14.32 -13.19
N ARG A 491 -16.19 -14.59 -12.13
CA ARG A 491 -15.70 -14.74 -10.78
C ARG A 491 -15.77 -16.21 -10.38
N PHE A 492 -14.67 -16.73 -9.87
CA PHE A 492 -14.50 -18.14 -9.59
C PHE A 492 -13.58 -18.37 -8.40
N ARG A 493 -13.77 -19.49 -7.72
CA ARG A 493 -12.83 -20.00 -6.72
C ARG A 493 -11.66 -20.70 -7.40
N SER A 494 -10.43 -20.27 -7.13
CA SER A 494 -9.20 -20.84 -7.68
C SER A 494 -8.58 -21.94 -6.81
N CYS A 495 -8.71 -21.83 -5.48
CA CYS A 495 -8.25 -22.84 -4.53
C CYS A 495 -9.22 -22.97 -3.35
N GLN A 496 -9.07 -23.97 -2.47
CA GLN A 496 -9.96 -24.17 -1.33
C GLN A 496 -9.15 -24.25 -0.03
N PRO A 497 -8.69 -23.11 0.51
CA PRO A 497 -7.97 -23.09 1.77
C PRO A 497 -8.91 -23.41 2.93
N TRP A 498 -8.33 -23.89 4.03
CA TRP A 498 -9.07 -24.31 5.23
C TRP A 498 -9.88 -23.15 5.86
N SER A 499 -9.37 -21.92 5.79
CA SER A 499 -10.08 -20.69 6.17
C SER A 499 -10.43 -19.90 4.92
N SER A 500 -11.72 -19.84 4.58
CA SER A 500 -12.27 -19.03 3.47
C SER A 500 -13.75 -18.77 3.67
N LEU A 501 -14.29 -17.76 2.97
CA LEU A 501 -15.73 -17.59 2.86
C LEU A 501 -16.33 -18.78 2.12
N HIS A 502 -17.46 -19.30 2.59
CA HIS A 502 -18.20 -20.39 1.96
C HIS A 502 -17.35 -21.66 1.71
N PRO A 503 -16.80 -22.28 2.78
CA PRO A 503 -15.78 -23.33 2.67
C PRO A 503 -16.25 -24.60 1.96
N THR A 504 -17.56 -24.77 1.72
CA THR A 504 -18.12 -25.93 1.01
C THR A 504 -18.13 -25.78 -0.52
N ILE A 505 -17.83 -24.59 -1.05
CA ILE A 505 -17.74 -24.37 -2.50
C ILE A 505 -16.36 -24.83 -2.96
N PRO A 506 -16.25 -25.82 -3.89
CA PRO A 506 -14.97 -26.30 -4.38
C PRO A 506 -14.31 -25.30 -5.36
N ALA A 507 -13.04 -25.54 -5.68
CA ALA A 507 -12.38 -24.80 -6.76
C ALA A 507 -13.07 -25.10 -8.12
N HIS A 508 -13.26 -24.09 -8.96
CA HIS A 508 -13.96 -24.22 -10.25
C HIS A 508 -13.01 -24.56 -11.41
N ALA A 509 -11.76 -24.88 -11.08
CA ALA A 509 -10.71 -25.15 -12.06
C ALA A 509 -10.85 -26.56 -12.66
N PRO A 510 -10.61 -26.75 -13.96
CA PRO A 510 -10.32 -25.73 -14.97
C PRO A 510 -11.59 -25.04 -15.49
N LEU A 511 -11.46 -23.77 -15.90
CA LEU A 511 -12.51 -23.04 -16.60
C LEU A 511 -12.44 -23.31 -18.10
N VAL A 512 -13.56 -23.65 -18.73
CA VAL A 512 -13.65 -23.87 -20.19
C VAL A 512 -14.57 -22.84 -20.78
N PHE A 513 -14.06 -22.02 -21.70
CA PHE A 513 -14.83 -20.98 -22.37
C PHE A 513 -15.15 -21.41 -23.79
N ASP A 514 -16.44 -21.48 -24.15
CA ASP A 514 -16.91 -21.97 -25.44
C ASP A 514 -17.68 -20.88 -26.19
N ALA A 515 -17.43 -20.74 -27.49
CA ALA A 515 -18.40 -20.13 -28.41
C ALA A 515 -19.40 -21.21 -28.82
N TYR A 516 -20.45 -21.35 -28.03
CA TYR A 516 -21.47 -22.38 -28.16
C TYR A 516 -22.48 -22.04 -29.25
N ASP A 517 -22.68 -22.94 -30.21
CA ASP A 517 -23.67 -22.82 -31.27
C ASP A 517 -24.99 -23.46 -30.81
N ARG A 518 -26.03 -22.63 -30.60
CA ARG A 518 -27.35 -23.12 -30.17
C ARG A 518 -28.05 -23.98 -31.21
N GLY A 519 -27.81 -23.73 -32.50
CA GLY A 519 -28.43 -24.49 -33.58
C GLY A 519 -27.80 -25.86 -33.77
N ALA A 520 -26.47 -25.95 -33.61
CA ALA A 520 -25.73 -27.20 -33.72
C ALA A 520 -25.64 -27.99 -32.39
N GLU A 521 -26.10 -27.40 -31.29
CA GLU A 521 -26.04 -27.93 -29.92
C GLU A 521 -24.63 -28.38 -29.51
N ARG A 522 -23.60 -27.63 -29.91
CA ARG A 522 -22.20 -27.96 -29.62
C ARG A 522 -21.31 -26.72 -29.60
N SER A 523 -20.16 -26.83 -28.96
CA SER A 523 -19.11 -25.80 -29.04
C SER A 523 -18.53 -25.72 -30.46
N GLY A 524 -18.36 -24.50 -30.96
CA GLY A 524 -17.67 -24.20 -32.22
C GLY A 524 -16.17 -23.92 -32.04
N GLY A 525 -15.68 -23.89 -30.81
CA GLY A 525 -14.32 -23.55 -30.44
C GLY A 525 -14.27 -22.79 -29.12
N GLY A 526 -13.09 -22.75 -28.51
CA GLY A 526 -12.95 -22.16 -27.19
C GLY A 526 -11.52 -22.01 -26.69
N LEU A 527 -11.41 -21.71 -25.41
CA LEU A 527 -10.16 -21.70 -24.64
C LEU A 527 -10.38 -22.38 -23.28
N LYS A 528 -9.30 -22.83 -22.65
CA LYS A 528 -9.34 -23.41 -21.31
C LYS A 528 -8.31 -22.74 -20.43
N HIS A 529 -8.75 -22.30 -19.26
CA HIS A 529 -7.90 -21.71 -18.22
C HIS A 529 -7.78 -22.72 -17.07
N LEU A 530 -6.56 -23.17 -16.79
CA LEU A 530 -6.34 -24.24 -15.83
C LEU A 530 -6.36 -23.77 -14.38
N VAL A 531 -6.14 -22.46 -14.13
CA VAL A 531 -6.08 -21.80 -12.81
C VAL A 531 -4.94 -22.34 -11.90
N THR A 532 -4.77 -23.66 -11.82
CA THR A 532 -3.67 -24.38 -11.18
C THR A 532 -3.06 -25.38 -12.17
N HIS A 533 -1.87 -25.91 -11.89
CA HIS A 533 -1.21 -26.88 -12.77
C HIS A 533 -2.10 -28.12 -12.96
N ALA A 534 -2.12 -28.71 -14.18
CA ALA A 534 -2.99 -29.83 -14.55
C ALA A 534 -2.86 -31.09 -13.66
N GLY A 535 -1.77 -31.19 -12.89
CA GLY A 535 -1.52 -32.27 -11.92
C GLY A 535 -2.07 -32.02 -10.51
N GLY A 536 -2.79 -30.90 -10.28
CA GLY A 536 -3.41 -30.58 -8.99
C GLY A 536 -2.46 -30.13 -7.88
N ARG A 537 -1.16 -30.01 -8.16
CA ARG A 537 -0.19 -29.32 -7.29
C ARG A 537 -0.15 -27.85 -7.69
N ALA A 538 -0.37 -26.95 -6.74
CA ALA A 538 0.10 -25.57 -6.91
C ALA A 538 1.64 -25.62 -6.96
N ASP A 539 2.26 -24.86 -7.86
CA ASP A 539 3.72 -24.68 -7.78
C ASP A 539 4.03 -24.06 -6.40
N GLU A 540 4.80 -24.74 -5.56
CA GLU A 540 5.10 -24.23 -4.21
C GLU A 540 6.20 -23.15 -4.26
N THR A 541 6.89 -23.05 -5.39
CA THR A 541 8.03 -22.17 -5.61
C THR A 541 7.66 -21.00 -6.50
N ARG A 542 8.02 -19.79 -6.05
CA ARG A 542 7.90 -18.59 -6.88
C ARG A 542 8.95 -18.62 -8.00
N PRO A 543 8.62 -18.15 -9.21
CA PRO A 543 9.60 -18.00 -10.28
C PRO A 543 10.77 -17.12 -9.87
N ILE A 544 11.98 -17.50 -10.27
CA ILE A 544 13.20 -16.73 -10.00
C ILE A 544 13.51 -15.70 -11.11
N ASN A 545 12.84 -15.80 -12.27
CA ASN A 545 13.03 -14.89 -13.40
C ASN A 545 11.84 -14.86 -14.38
N ASP A 546 11.89 -13.94 -15.34
CA ASP A 546 10.85 -13.72 -16.35
C ASP A 546 10.55 -14.94 -17.23
N LEU A 547 11.55 -15.78 -17.52
CA LEU A 547 11.39 -16.95 -18.39
C LEU A 547 10.60 -18.05 -17.69
N GLU A 548 10.89 -18.30 -16.41
CA GLU A 548 10.16 -19.23 -15.57
C GLU A 548 8.74 -18.71 -15.33
N ALA A 549 8.59 -17.43 -14.98
CA ALA A 549 7.28 -16.79 -14.82
C ALA A 549 6.44 -16.87 -16.11
N GLY A 550 7.06 -16.65 -17.27
CA GLY A 550 6.42 -16.81 -18.57
C GLY A 550 6.02 -18.26 -18.87
N SER A 551 6.75 -19.24 -18.34
CA SER A 551 6.41 -20.66 -18.47
C SER A 551 5.23 -21.03 -17.60
N CYS A 552 5.17 -20.58 -16.34
CA CYS A 552 4.01 -20.73 -15.45
C CYS A 552 2.74 -20.20 -16.10
N ARG A 553 2.79 -18.96 -16.64
CA ARG A 553 1.65 -18.34 -17.34
C ARG A 553 1.19 -19.14 -18.56
N ARG A 554 2.12 -19.66 -19.37
CA ARG A 554 1.79 -20.49 -20.55
C ARG A 554 1.13 -21.81 -20.19
N VAL A 555 1.55 -22.44 -19.09
CA VAL A 555 0.94 -23.69 -18.61
C VAL A 555 -0.50 -23.46 -18.17
N GLY A 556 -0.81 -22.29 -17.60
CA GLY A 556 -2.16 -21.93 -17.13
C GLY A 556 -3.22 -21.72 -18.22
N PHE A 557 -2.85 -21.77 -19.51
CA PHE A 557 -3.75 -21.48 -20.63
C PHE A 557 -3.62 -22.48 -21.78
N GLN A 558 -4.77 -22.94 -22.31
CA GLN A 558 -4.83 -23.84 -23.46
C GLN A 558 -5.75 -23.28 -24.55
N LYS A 559 -5.18 -22.97 -25.70
CA LYS A 559 -5.89 -22.45 -26.88
C LYS A 559 -6.67 -23.56 -27.60
N GLY A 560 -7.87 -23.24 -28.08
CA GLY A 560 -8.68 -24.12 -28.93
C GLY A 560 -9.36 -25.28 -28.19
N GLN A 561 -9.26 -25.32 -26.87
CA GLN A 561 -9.96 -26.32 -26.04
C GLN A 561 -11.42 -25.95 -25.87
N GLN A 562 -12.30 -26.94 -25.82
CA GLN A 562 -13.74 -26.73 -25.80
C GLN A 562 -14.46 -27.85 -25.05
N THR A 563 -15.73 -27.63 -24.70
CA THR A 563 -16.60 -28.69 -24.19
C THR A 563 -16.82 -29.75 -25.28
N PRO A 564 -16.41 -31.02 -25.07
CA PRO A 564 -16.34 -32.02 -26.15
C PRO A 564 -17.66 -32.74 -26.42
N PHE A 565 -18.69 -32.47 -25.62
CA PHE A 565 -20.00 -33.10 -25.71
C PHE A 565 -21.10 -32.04 -25.87
N ARG A 566 -22.30 -32.50 -26.24
CA ARG A 566 -23.48 -31.63 -26.33
C ARG A 566 -24.02 -31.33 -24.94
N CYS A 567 -24.37 -30.09 -24.67
CA CYS A 567 -25.02 -29.69 -23.42
C CYS A 567 -25.84 -28.42 -23.65
N ASP A 568 -27.04 -28.35 -23.08
CA ASP A 568 -27.79 -27.10 -23.08
C ASP A 568 -27.14 -26.10 -22.10
N PRO A 569 -26.74 -24.89 -22.54
CA PRO A 569 -26.12 -23.91 -21.66
C PRO A 569 -27.02 -23.53 -20.49
N ILE A 570 -26.44 -23.53 -19.29
CA ILE A 570 -27.13 -23.11 -18.07
C ILE A 570 -27.26 -21.59 -18.08
N LYS A 571 -28.48 -21.10 -17.85
CA LYS A 571 -28.71 -19.65 -17.68
C LYS A 571 -28.11 -19.19 -16.34
N PRO A 572 -27.28 -18.14 -16.33
CA PRO A 572 -26.67 -17.66 -15.10
C PRO A 572 -27.72 -17.03 -14.20
N ARG A 573 -27.52 -17.15 -12.89
CA ARG A 573 -28.27 -16.38 -11.90
C ARG A 573 -27.79 -14.93 -11.90
N MET A 574 -28.55 -14.05 -12.53
CA MET A 574 -28.28 -12.61 -12.50
C MET A 574 -28.79 -11.98 -11.21
N THR A 575 -27.98 -11.12 -10.59
CA THR A 575 -28.36 -10.35 -9.40
C THR A 575 -27.94 -8.90 -9.55
N LEU A 576 -28.45 -8.02 -8.69
CA LEU A 576 -27.99 -6.62 -8.62
C LEU A 576 -26.50 -6.48 -8.29
N TRP A 577 -25.82 -7.54 -7.82
CA TRP A 577 -24.39 -7.54 -7.46
C TRP A 577 -23.48 -8.07 -8.57
N THR A 578 -24.07 -8.73 -9.58
CA THR A 578 -23.38 -9.53 -10.59
C THR A 578 -24.09 -9.36 -11.94
N ALA A 579 -24.29 -8.10 -12.34
CA ALA A 579 -25.01 -7.73 -13.56
C ALA A 579 -24.10 -7.83 -14.80
N ALA A 580 -22.81 -7.55 -14.62
CA ALA A 580 -21.77 -7.67 -15.65
C ALA A 580 -20.84 -8.87 -15.42
N THR A 581 -20.99 -9.59 -14.31
CA THR A 581 -20.12 -10.70 -13.91
C THR A 581 -20.89 -11.99 -13.73
N LEU A 582 -20.43 -13.08 -14.35
CA LEU A 582 -20.82 -14.44 -14.01
C LEU A 582 -20.14 -14.86 -12.70
N ASP A 583 -20.91 -15.13 -11.65
CA ASP A 583 -20.40 -15.64 -10.38
C ASP A 583 -20.66 -17.14 -10.24
N LEU A 584 -19.62 -17.95 -10.44
CA LEU A 584 -19.75 -19.41 -10.46
C LEU A 584 -20.11 -20.02 -9.11
N ARG A 585 -20.06 -19.25 -8.01
CA ARG A 585 -20.46 -19.72 -6.66
C ARG A 585 -21.94 -20.11 -6.56
N PHE A 586 -22.77 -19.69 -7.50
CA PHE A 586 -24.21 -19.96 -7.54
C PHE A 586 -24.59 -21.14 -8.44
N ILE A 587 -23.59 -21.87 -8.95
CA ILE A 587 -23.71 -23.05 -9.80
C ILE A 587 -23.27 -24.25 -8.97
#